data_AF-A0A0P1BT95-F1
#
_entry.id   AF-A0A0P1BT95-F1
#
_cell.length_a   1.000
_cell.length_b   1.000
_cell.length_c   1.000
_cell.angle_alpha   90.00
_cell.angle_beta   90.00
_cell.angle_gamma   90.00
#
_symmetry.space_group_name_H-M   'P 1'
#
loop_
_entity.id
_entity.type
_entity.pdbx_description
1 polymer ?
#
loop_
_entity_poly.entity_id
_entity_poly.type
_entity_poly.pdbx_seq_one_letter_code
_entity_poly.pdbx_strand_id
1 'polypeptide(L)'
;MLLNVTASPWAMSGLIFALLAARMAYVRTVRFNHRDAVEKRFEGKYALSKEDEKRGLKRMNKSGLRGVRDAQYIFRNMSALEQPFVTLKSLEFSLFKTYGIPSISKILLRTGQFVYADTAVLIAAFFTYALPALDLDKNDVGRAGENELWPDEDDPRSAIAFARINFLHRRADALHGPHGAPISNDDMLYTLSTFMLEPVLWYKKAGWRDATPLEAEALFTVFYHSGRCLNIKDVPETLEDMKAWAESYEQKHMVFAPQNHEVAVETIHLLLYHVPRALRAPFFPIIASLLSDRLRKAFGLAAPSAWVSSSTSLALRAVGTFVLLFCAPRSKPKTLLPLGTDNILDGSVDMGICPASGAKAADGRVCPVGGEEKARKASKPRSYPNWVENEPIYMPSAAPGSLRYLWERVFVAPENRYGARRFTAAGKQGYRIEEAGPRGLENAGQKEVLLEAERIHGGPIRGKWAFEA
;
A
#
# COMPACT_ATOMS: atom_id res chain seq x y z
N MET A 1 -46.83 -38.84 -7.61
CA MET A 1 -46.34 -39.13 -6.25
C MET A 1 -45.22 -38.13 -5.95
N LEU A 2 -45.59 -36.95 -5.45
CA LEU A 2 -44.64 -35.90 -5.07
C LEU A 2 -44.03 -36.30 -3.72
N LEU A 3 -42.72 -36.59 -3.71
CA LEU A 3 -41.98 -36.92 -2.49
C LEU A 3 -41.90 -35.67 -1.60
N ASN A 4 -42.84 -35.60 -0.65
CA ASN A 4 -42.81 -34.67 0.47
C ASN A 4 -41.74 -35.14 1.47
N VAL A 5 -40.48 -34.87 1.18
CA VAL A 5 -39.39 -35.08 2.15
C VAL A 5 -39.33 -33.85 3.06
N THR A 6 -40.15 -33.85 4.12
CA THR A 6 -39.95 -32.95 5.25
C THR A 6 -38.71 -33.43 6.02
N ALA A 7 -37.53 -33.00 5.59
CA ALA A 7 -36.30 -33.27 6.34
C ALA A 7 -36.47 -32.76 7.78
N SER A 8 -36.19 -33.62 8.77
CA SER A 8 -36.33 -33.21 10.17
C SER A 8 -35.40 -32.02 10.45
N PRO A 9 -35.77 -31.08 11.34
CA PRO A 9 -34.91 -29.94 11.70
C PRO A 9 -33.49 -30.36 12.13
N TRP A 10 -33.35 -31.55 12.73
CA TRP A 10 -32.07 -32.15 13.11
C TRP A 10 -31.26 -32.64 11.91
N ALA A 11 -31.91 -33.25 10.91
CA ALA A 11 -31.25 -33.67 9.67
C ALA A 11 -30.77 -32.47 8.85
N MET A 12 -31.57 -31.40 8.77
CA MET A 12 -31.14 -30.14 8.14
C MET A 12 -29.98 -29.48 8.89
N SER A 13 -30.05 -29.44 10.23
CA SER A 13 -28.95 -28.90 11.05
C SER A 13 -27.66 -29.70 10.87
N GLY A 14 -27.74 -31.03 10.89
CA GLY A 14 -26.59 -31.92 10.67
C GLY A 14 -25.96 -31.72 9.29
N LEU A 15 -26.77 -31.58 8.24
CA LEU A 15 -26.28 -31.28 6.90
C LEU A 15 -25.58 -29.91 6.83
N ILE A 16 -26.15 -28.87 7.45
CA ILE A 16 -25.53 -27.54 7.52
C ILE A 16 -24.17 -27.61 8.22
N PHE A 17 -24.07 -28.30 9.36
CA PHE A 17 -22.80 -28.48 10.06
C PHE A 17 -21.78 -29.24 9.23
N ALA A 18 -22.17 -30.31 8.55
CA ALA A 18 -21.28 -31.09 7.69
C ALA A 18 -20.77 -30.25 6.49
N LEU A 19 -21.65 -29.50 5.83
CA LEU A 19 -21.28 -28.60 4.73
C LEU A 19 -20.36 -27.47 5.22
N LEU A 20 -20.62 -26.90 6.40
CA LEU A 20 -19.77 -25.89 7.00
C LEU A 20 -18.38 -26.45 7.33
N ALA A 21 -18.31 -27.64 7.92
CA ALA A 21 -17.05 -28.31 8.23
C ALA A 21 -16.24 -28.63 6.97
N ALA A 22 -16.89 -29.18 5.93
CA ALA A 22 -16.27 -29.44 4.64
C ALA A 22 -15.75 -28.14 3.99
N ARG A 23 -16.53 -27.07 4.04
CA ARG A 23 -16.13 -25.75 3.54
C ARG A 23 -14.92 -25.19 4.30
N MET A 24 -14.92 -25.26 5.62
CA MET A 24 -13.80 -24.81 6.45
C MET A 24 -12.52 -25.62 6.15
N ALA A 25 -12.64 -26.94 6.02
CA ALA A 25 -11.52 -27.81 5.65
C ALA A 25 -10.97 -27.45 4.27
N TYR A 26 -11.85 -27.27 3.27
CA TYR A 26 -11.46 -26.87 1.93
C TYR A 26 -10.73 -25.51 1.90
N VAL A 27 -11.29 -24.47 2.55
CA VAL A 27 -10.66 -23.14 2.60
C VAL A 27 -9.27 -23.23 3.22
N ARG A 28 -9.17 -23.91 4.36
CA ARG A 28 -7.90 -24.09 5.06
C ARG A 28 -6.88 -24.80 4.17
N THR A 29 -7.26 -25.92 3.55
CA THR A 29 -6.36 -26.69 2.67
C THR A 29 -5.88 -25.87 1.48
N VAL A 30 -6.78 -25.17 0.78
CA VAL A 30 -6.37 -24.36 -0.39
C VAL A 30 -5.44 -23.21 -0.01
N ARG A 31 -5.69 -22.54 1.13
CA ARG A 31 -4.80 -21.48 1.64
C ARG A 31 -3.39 -22.01 1.94
N PHE A 32 -3.30 -23.10 2.69
CA PHE A 32 -2.00 -23.68 3.03
C PHE A 32 -1.29 -24.26 1.81
N ASN A 33 -2.01 -24.87 0.87
CA ASN A 33 -1.44 -25.35 -0.40
C ASN A 33 -0.81 -24.21 -1.23
N HIS A 34 -1.43 -23.03 -1.27
CA HIS A 34 -0.86 -21.88 -1.97
C HIS A 34 0.45 -21.42 -1.33
N ARG A 35 0.48 -21.29 0.00
CA ARG A 35 1.71 -20.98 0.76
C ARG A 35 2.78 -22.06 0.56
N ASP A 36 2.42 -23.34 0.66
CA ASP A 36 3.33 -24.48 0.50
C ASP A 36 3.89 -24.55 -0.92
N ALA A 37 3.10 -24.18 -1.94
CA ALA A 37 3.57 -24.10 -3.32
C ALA A 37 4.63 -23.02 -3.52
N VAL A 38 4.47 -21.85 -2.87
CA VAL A 38 5.50 -20.79 -2.88
C VAL A 38 6.76 -21.27 -2.16
N GLU A 39 6.63 -21.83 -0.95
CA GLU A 39 7.77 -22.39 -0.18
C GLU A 39 8.55 -23.41 -1.01
N LYS A 40 7.85 -24.42 -1.54
CA LYS A 40 8.45 -25.50 -2.34
C LYS A 40 9.16 -24.96 -3.59
N ARG A 41 8.67 -23.88 -4.19
CA ARG A 41 9.27 -23.27 -5.39
C ARG A 41 10.63 -22.64 -5.10
N PHE A 42 10.85 -22.13 -3.89
CA PHE A 42 12.08 -21.43 -3.50
C PHE A 42 12.90 -22.19 -2.46
N GLU A 43 12.49 -23.41 -2.12
CA GLU A 43 13.18 -24.28 -1.17
C GLU A 43 14.65 -24.46 -1.56
N GLY A 44 15.55 -24.17 -0.63
CA GLY A 44 16.99 -24.31 -0.82
C GLY A 44 17.63 -23.35 -1.83
N LYS A 45 16.88 -22.40 -2.41
CA LYS A 45 17.41 -21.45 -3.40
C LYS A 45 18.18 -20.29 -2.78
N TYR A 46 17.73 -19.83 -1.61
CA TYR A 46 18.27 -18.66 -0.93
C TYR A 46 18.68 -18.99 0.49
N ALA A 47 19.68 -18.26 0.97
CA ALA A 47 20.02 -18.31 2.38
C ALA A 47 18.95 -17.60 3.22
N LEU A 48 18.47 -18.26 4.26
CA LEU A 48 17.55 -17.69 5.26
C LEU A 48 18.23 -17.55 6.63
N SER A 49 19.39 -18.17 6.81
CA SER A 49 20.19 -18.14 8.03
C SER A 49 21.69 -18.00 7.72
N LYS A 50 22.49 -17.68 8.76
CA LYS A 50 23.96 -17.65 8.63
C LYS A 50 24.51 -19.04 8.30
N GLU A 51 23.83 -20.10 8.73
CA GLU A 51 24.14 -21.49 8.43
C GLU A 51 23.96 -21.79 6.94
N ASP A 52 22.92 -21.24 6.31
CA ASP A 52 22.73 -21.39 4.85
C ASP A 52 23.80 -20.65 4.05
N GLU A 53 24.21 -19.47 4.50
CA GLU A 53 25.33 -18.73 3.89
C GLU A 53 26.65 -19.52 4.00
N LYS A 54 26.90 -20.15 5.16
CA LYS A 54 28.06 -21.06 5.34
C LYS A 54 28.00 -22.27 4.40
N ARG A 55 26.81 -22.72 4.01
CA ARG A 55 26.60 -23.79 3.01
C ARG A 55 26.76 -23.29 1.57
N GLY A 56 27.02 -22.00 1.35
CA GLY A 56 27.25 -21.40 0.05
C GLY A 56 26.01 -20.82 -0.64
N LEU A 57 24.85 -20.80 0.02
CA LEU A 57 23.66 -20.15 -0.52
C LEU A 57 23.80 -18.62 -0.43
N LYS A 58 23.31 -17.92 -1.46
CA LYS A 58 23.25 -16.46 -1.45
C LYS A 58 21.90 -15.99 -0.92
N ARG A 59 21.91 -14.84 -0.22
CA ARG A 59 20.68 -14.11 0.16
C ARG A 59 19.99 -13.56 -1.09
N MET A 60 18.67 -13.32 -1.03
CA MET A 60 17.91 -12.78 -2.17
C MET A 60 18.45 -11.40 -2.60
N ASN A 61 18.72 -10.50 -1.65
CA ASN A 61 19.27 -9.17 -1.91
C ASN A 61 20.69 -9.17 -2.52
N LYS A 62 21.39 -10.31 -2.47
CA LYS A 62 22.74 -10.53 -3.05
C LYS A 62 22.71 -11.38 -4.32
N SER A 63 21.54 -11.66 -4.87
CA SER A 63 21.33 -12.57 -6.01
C SER A 63 20.87 -11.84 -7.27
N GLY A 64 21.41 -10.63 -7.51
CA GLY A 64 21.14 -9.85 -8.71
C GLY A 64 19.67 -9.42 -8.85
N LEU A 65 19.28 -9.08 -10.08
CA LEU A 65 17.88 -8.72 -10.36
C LEU A 65 16.96 -9.92 -10.14
N ARG A 66 17.45 -11.15 -10.39
CA ARG A 66 16.67 -12.36 -10.14
C ARG A 66 16.16 -12.46 -8.71
N GLY A 67 17.06 -12.24 -7.74
CA GLY A 67 16.72 -12.28 -6.32
C GLY A 67 15.68 -11.22 -5.94
N VAL A 68 15.78 -10.01 -6.49
CA VAL A 68 14.79 -8.94 -6.27
C VAL A 68 13.42 -9.31 -6.85
N ARG A 69 13.38 -9.92 -8.04
CA ARG A 69 12.12 -10.36 -8.67
C ARG A 69 11.46 -11.51 -7.93
N ASP A 70 12.26 -12.48 -7.50
CA ASP A 70 11.77 -13.62 -6.71
C ASP A 70 11.24 -13.15 -5.34
N ALA A 71 11.95 -12.24 -4.66
CA ALA A 71 11.48 -11.58 -3.44
C ALA A 71 10.16 -10.83 -3.67
N GLN A 72 10.07 -10.06 -4.75
CA GLN A 72 8.86 -9.33 -5.10
C GLN A 72 7.69 -10.29 -5.37
N TYR A 73 7.91 -11.40 -6.06
CA TYR A 73 6.89 -12.43 -6.30
C TYR A 73 6.38 -13.02 -4.98
N ILE A 74 7.27 -13.44 -4.08
CA ILE A 74 6.89 -14.02 -2.78
C ILE A 74 6.07 -13.00 -1.97
N PHE A 75 6.59 -11.77 -1.84
CA PHE A 75 5.90 -10.74 -1.07
C PHE A 75 4.55 -10.36 -1.67
N ARG A 76 4.41 -10.30 -3.00
CA ARG A 76 3.16 -10.03 -3.71
C ARG A 76 2.08 -11.09 -3.46
N ASN A 77 2.47 -12.37 -3.45
CA ASN A 77 1.55 -13.46 -3.11
C ASN A 77 1.03 -13.31 -1.67
N MET A 78 1.94 -13.05 -0.73
CA MET A 78 1.57 -12.80 0.67
C MET A 78 0.68 -11.56 0.83
N SER A 79 1.08 -10.44 0.23
CA SER A 79 0.48 -9.13 0.46
C SER A 79 -0.81 -8.92 -0.32
N ALA A 80 -1.02 -9.49 -1.50
CA ALA A 80 -2.22 -9.22 -2.29
C ALA A 80 -3.23 -10.37 -2.31
N LEU A 81 -2.77 -11.62 -2.18
CA LEU A 81 -3.66 -12.79 -2.22
C LEU A 81 -4.02 -13.26 -0.80
N GLU A 82 -3.00 -13.43 0.04
CA GLU A 82 -3.15 -14.03 1.36
C GLU A 82 -3.71 -13.04 2.39
N GLN A 83 -3.00 -11.93 2.65
CA GLN A 83 -3.26 -11.01 3.77
C GLN A 83 -3.31 -9.52 3.39
N PRO A 84 -4.07 -9.09 2.36
CA PRO A 84 -4.06 -7.71 1.85
C PRO A 84 -4.51 -6.65 2.84
N PHE A 85 -5.52 -6.95 3.64
CA PHE A 85 -5.97 -6.01 4.66
C PHE A 85 -4.90 -5.79 5.73
N VAL A 86 -4.28 -6.86 6.22
CA VAL A 86 -3.27 -6.80 7.29
C VAL A 86 -2.00 -6.13 6.77
N THR A 87 -1.59 -6.44 5.54
CA THR A 87 -0.43 -5.80 4.89
C THR A 87 -0.63 -4.30 4.80
N LEU A 88 -1.75 -3.84 4.23
CA LEU A 88 -2.05 -2.42 4.11
C LEU A 88 -2.04 -1.70 5.47
N LYS A 89 -2.74 -2.27 6.47
CA LYS A 89 -2.79 -1.69 7.83
C LYS A 89 -1.44 -1.71 8.52
N SER A 90 -0.61 -2.72 8.30
CA SER A 90 0.75 -2.75 8.84
C SER A 90 1.62 -1.63 8.27
N LEU A 91 1.49 -1.29 6.98
CA LEU A 91 2.25 -0.21 6.35
C LEU A 91 1.77 1.17 6.83
N GLU A 92 0.47 1.36 7.05
CA GLU A 92 -0.07 2.58 7.69
C GLU A 92 0.49 2.75 9.11
N PHE A 93 0.53 1.67 9.90
CA PHE A 93 1.12 1.70 11.24
C PHE A 93 2.64 1.80 11.23
N SER A 94 3.32 1.36 10.16
CA SER A 94 4.75 1.57 9.95
C SER A 94 5.06 3.07 9.88
N LEU A 95 4.30 3.80 9.05
CA LEU A 95 4.38 5.27 9.00
C LEU A 95 4.01 5.88 10.36
N PHE A 96 2.93 5.44 10.98
CA PHE A 96 2.52 6.00 12.27
C PHE A 96 3.61 5.82 13.34
N LYS A 97 4.35 4.70 13.32
CA LYS A 97 5.46 4.44 14.24
C LYS A 97 6.58 5.48 14.13
N THR A 98 6.89 5.98 12.93
CA THR A 98 7.96 6.98 12.74
C THR A 98 7.62 8.32 13.39
N TYR A 99 6.35 8.60 13.64
CA TYR A 99 5.90 9.85 14.25
C TYR A 99 6.31 9.94 15.73
N GLY A 100 6.73 8.81 16.33
CA GLY A 100 7.34 8.77 17.65
C GLY A 100 8.78 9.29 17.70
N ILE A 101 9.38 9.65 16.56
CA ILE A 101 10.72 10.21 16.47
C ILE A 101 10.62 11.75 16.34
N PRO A 102 11.19 12.54 17.27
CA PRO A 102 11.04 14.00 17.28
C PRO A 102 11.53 14.72 16.01
N SER A 103 12.59 14.23 15.36
CA SER A 103 13.08 14.79 14.08
C SER A 103 12.05 14.61 12.98
N ILE A 104 11.44 13.43 12.87
CA ILE A 104 10.45 13.09 11.84
C ILE A 104 9.11 13.81 12.09
N SER A 105 8.58 13.76 13.31
CA SER A 105 7.28 14.38 13.64
C SER A 105 7.28 15.90 13.42
N LYS A 106 8.39 16.57 13.73
CA LYS A 106 8.57 18.00 13.49
C LYS A 106 8.48 18.35 12.01
N ILE A 107 8.99 17.48 11.13
CA ILE A 107 8.88 17.65 9.68
C ILE A 107 7.42 17.51 9.25
N LEU A 108 6.74 16.48 9.73
CA LEU A 108 5.34 16.19 9.37
C LEU A 108 4.37 17.29 9.82
N LEU A 109 4.54 17.85 11.03
CA LEU A 109 3.72 19.00 11.47
C LEU A 109 3.92 20.22 10.58
N ARG A 110 5.16 20.51 10.21
CA ARG A 110 5.48 21.69 9.39
C ARG A 110 4.97 21.57 7.97
N THR A 111 5.07 20.39 7.38
CA THR A 111 4.62 20.15 6.00
C THR A 111 3.13 19.86 5.93
N GLY A 112 2.51 19.51 7.05
CA GLY A 112 1.14 18.99 7.10
C GLY A 112 0.99 17.66 6.37
N GLN A 113 2.08 16.95 6.04
CA GLN A 113 2.08 15.76 5.21
C GLN A 113 1.86 14.48 6.04
N PHE A 114 0.63 14.22 6.44
CA PHE A 114 0.24 12.95 7.08
C PHE A 114 0.04 11.82 6.04
N VAL A 115 -0.42 10.64 6.48
CA VAL A 115 -0.75 9.53 5.57
C VAL A 115 -1.94 9.92 4.69
N TYR A 116 -1.65 10.45 3.49
CA TYR A 116 -2.63 10.80 2.48
C TYR A 116 -2.79 9.70 1.43
N ALA A 117 -3.83 9.84 0.60
CA ALA A 117 -4.07 8.96 -0.55
C ALA A 117 -2.81 8.84 -1.44
N ASP A 118 -2.06 9.92 -1.62
CA ASP A 118 -0.88 9.99 -2.48
C ASP A 118 0.29 9.22 -1.91
N THR A 119 0.54 9.36 -0.60
CA THR A 119 1.57 8.58 0.12
C THR A 119 1.28 7.08 -0.01
N ALA A 120 0.02 6.69 0.18
CA ALA A 120 -0.40 5.29 0.01
C ALA A 120 -0.21 4.82 -1.43
N VAL A 121 -0.55 5.65 -2.43
CA VAL A 121 -0.35 5.34 -3.85
C VAL A 121 1.13 5.14 -4.18
N LEU A 122 1.99 6.06 -3.75
CA LEU A 122 3.42 6.03 -4.01
C LEU A 122 4.10 4.82 -3.36
N ILE A 123 3.81 4.53 -2.09
CA ILE A 123 4.39 3.37 -1.40
C ILE A 123 3.85 2.05 -1.97
N ALA A 124 2.56 1.98 -2.31
CA ALA A 124 1.98 0.79 -2.91
C ALA A 124 2.63 0.44 -4.26
N ALA A 125 3.16 1.42 -4.98
CA ALA A 125 3.81 1.19 -6.27
C ALA A 125 5.04 0.30 -6.12
N PHE A 126 5.82 0.46 -5.03
CA PHE A 126 7.08 -0.25 -4.80
C PHE A 126 6.95 -1.77 -4.91
N PHE A 127 5.83 -2.32 -4.44
CA PHE A 127 5.58 -3.74 -4.43
C PHE A 127 4.48 -4.17 -5.40
N THR A 128 3.64 -3.25 -5.90
CA THR A 128 2.60 -3.59 -6.89
C THR A 128 3.16 -3.67 -8.31
N TYR A 129 4.04 -2.74 -8.70
CA TYR A 129 4.65 -2.69 -10.04
C TYR A 129 6.09 -3.19 -10.00
N ALA A 130 6.63 -3.55 -11.16
CA ALA A 130 7.97 -4.10 -11.31
C ALA A 130 9.02 -3.29 -10.54
N LEU A 131 9.75 -3.93 -9.61
CA LEU A 131 10.89 -3.26 -9.00
C LEU A 131 11.95 -2.97 -10.08
N PRO A 132 12.48 -1.75 -10.14
CA PRO A 132 13.39 -1.34 -11.19
C PRO A 132 14.74 -2.05 -11.06
N ALA A 133 15.50 -2.12 -12.14
CA ALA A 133 16.78 -2.83 -12.13
C ALA A 133 17.83 -2.16 -11.23
N LEU A 134 17.92 -0.81 -11.24
CA LEU A 134 18.92 0.00 -10.52
C LEU A 134 20.30 -0.66 -10.39
N ASP A 135 21.15 -0.43 -11.39
CA ASP A 135 22.54 -0.90 -11.43
C ASP A 135 22.69 -2.43 -11.34
N LEU A 136 21.63 -3.19 -11.65
CA LEU A 136 21.64 -4.65 -11.76
C LEU A 136 21.49 -5.09 -13.22
N ASP A 137 22.09 -6.22 -13.58
CA ASP A 137 22.00 -6.80 -14.93
C ASP A 137 20.57 -7.28 -15.23
N LYS A 138 20.00 -6.78 -16.34
CA LYS A 138 18.66 -7.16 -16.81
C LYS A 138 18.64 -8.56 -17.43
N ASN A 139 19.78 -9.11 -17.83
CA ASN A 139 19.85 -10.46 -18.41
C ASN A 139 19.74 -11.58 -17.35
N ASP A 140 19.84 -11.23 -16.07
CA ASP A 140 19.70 -12.14 -14.93
C ASP A 140 18.22 -12.28 -14.49
N VAL A 141 17.31 -12.51 -15.44
CA VAL A 141 15.88 -12.78 -15.17
C VAL A 141 15.42 -14.03 -15.92
N GLY A 142 14.57 -14.84 -15.27
CA GLY A 142 13.99 -16.04 -15.91
C GLY A 142 12.97 -15.66 -16.98
N ARG A 143 12.77 -16.53 -17.98
CA ARG A 143 11.86 -16.27 -19.13
C ARG A 143 10.43 -15.92 -18.71
N ALA A 144 9.85 -14.97 -19.46
CA ALA A 144 8.45 -14.57 -19.40
C ALA A 144 7.49 -15.77 -19.58
N GLY A 145 6.41 -15.77 -18.79
CA GLY A 145 5.35 -16.80 -18.82
C GLY A 145 4.86 -17.26 -17.43
N GLU A 146 5.54 -16.87 -16.35
CA GLU A 146 5.24 -17.34 -14.98
C GLU A 146 4.42 -16.34 -14.12
N ASN A 147 3.99 -15.21 -14.72
CA ASN A 147 3.51 -14.01 -14.02
C ASN A 147 2.15 -13.47 -14.53
N GLU A 148 1.22 -14.32 -14.95
CA GLU A 148 -0.07 -13.87 -15.54
C GLU A 148 -0.89 -12.92 -14.64
N LEU A 149 -0.73 -13.00 -13.31
CA LEU A 149 -1.44 -12.13 -12.36
C LEU A 149 -0.79 -10.76 -12.15
N TRP A 150 0.45 -10.58 -12.58
CA TRP A 150 1.27 -9.41 -12.25
C TRP A 150 1.62 -8.58 -13.48
N PRO A 151 1.91 -7.27 -13.30
CA PRO A 151 2.27 -6.38 -14.40
C PRO A 151 3.57 -6.84 -15.08
N ASP A 152 3.75 -6.34 -16.31
CA ASP A 152 4.98 -6.52 -17.09
C ASP A 152 6.22 -6.24 -16.24
N GLU A 153 7.26 -7.04 -16.44
CA GLU A 153 8.52 -6.92 -15.71
C GLU A 153 9.24 -5.61 -16.03
N ASP A 154 8.93 -5.00 -17.18
CA ASP A 154 9.43 -3.69 -17.59
C ASP A 154 8.47 -2.52 -17.26
N ASP A 155 7.46 -2.73 -16.40
CA ASP A 155 6.56 -1.64 -16.00
C ASP A 155 7.33 -0.54 -15.22
N PRO A 156 7.40 0.71 -15.74
CA PRO A 156 8.23 1.77 -15.17
C PRO A 156 7.61 2.44 -13.94
N ARG A 157 6.38 2.10 -13.57
CA ARG A 157 5.61 2.82 -12.55
C ARG A 157 6.25 2.83 -11.16
N SER A 158 6.95 1.77 -10.76
CA SER A 158 7.73 1.81 -9.50
C SER A 158 8.92 2.75 -9.58
N ALA A 159 9.63 2.80 -10.72
CA ALA A 159 10.74 3.72 -10.92
C ALA A 159 10.27 5.18 -10.86
N ILE A 160 9.12 5.47 -11.49
CA ILE A 160 8.46 6.78 -11.42
C ILE A 160 8.11 7.14 -9.97
N ALA A 161 7.56 6.19 -9.19
CA ALA A 161 7.23 6.42 -7.79
C ALA A 161 8.48 6.73 -6.94
N PHE A 162 9.56 5.97 -7.09
CA PHE A 162 10.81 6.24 -6.38
C PHE A 162 11.40 7.60 -6.74
N ALA A 163 11.46 7.93 -8.03
CA ALA A 163 11.94 9.23 -8.50
C ALA A 163 11.10 10.38 -7.96
N ARG A 164 9.76 10.20 -7.92
CA ARG A 164 8.84 11.19 -7.39
C ARG A 164 9.05 11.44 -5.90
N ILE A 165 9.25 10.38 -5.12
CA ILE A 165 9.53 10.50 -3.68
C ILE A 165 10.89 11.15 -3.45
N ASN A 166 11.92 10.76 -4.20
CA ASN A 166 13.25 11.39 -4.12
C ASN A 166 13.16 12.91 -4.38
N PHE A 167 12.38 13.33 -5.37
CA PHE A 167 12.10 14.74 -5.62
C PHE A 167 11.38 15.43 -4.44
N LEU A 168 10.32 14.80 -3.92
CA LEU A 168 9.55 15.35 -2.80
C LEU A 168 10.40 15.49 -1.52
N HIS A 169 11.25 14.51 -1.20
CA HIS A 169 12.16 14.56 -0.06
C HIS A 169 13.22 15.67 -0.22
N ARG A 170 13.88 15.77 -1.38
CA ARG A 170 14.81 16.89 -1.66
C ARG A 170 14.15 18.26 -1.52
N ARG A 171 12.89 18.37 -1.95
CA ARG A 171 12.13 19.61 -1.81
C ARG A 171 11.73 19.89 -0.37
N ALA A 172 11.42 18.87 0.42
CA ALA A 172 11.18 19.01 1.85
C ALA A 172 12.41 19.58 2.55
N ASP A 173 13.62 19.14 2.19
CA ASP A 173 14.87 19.70 2.69
C ASP A 173 14.98 21.21 2.40
N ALA A 174 14.60 21.64 1.19
CA ALA A 174 14.63 23.06 0.82
C ALA A 174 13.60 23.91 1.60
N LEU A 175 12.46 23.33 2.00
CA LEU A 175 11.43 23.99 2.80
C LEU A 175 11.86 24.23 4.25
N HIS A 176 12.92 23.58 4.71
CA HIS A 176 13.43 23.70 6.07
C HIS A 176 14.18 25.03 6.33
N GLY A 177 14.47 25.82 5.28
CA GLY A 177 15.11 27.13 5.38
C GLY A 177 16.55 27.04 5.93
N PRO A 178 17.23 28.19 6.16
CA PRO A 178 18.62 28.20 6.64
C PRO A 178 18.82 27.61 8.05
N HIS A 179 17.74 27.32 8.79
CA HIS A 179 17.77 26.83 10.17
C HIS A 179 17.11 25.47 10.38
N GLY A 180 16.61 24.81 9.33
CA GLY A 180 16.03 23.48 9.46
C GLY A 180 16.96 22.42 8.89
N ALA A 181 17.13 21.33 9.65
CA ALA A 181 17.95 20.22 9.23
C ALA A 181 17.24 19.45 8.09
N PRO A 182 17.98 18.97 7.08
CA PRO A 182 17.46 18.05 6.08
C PRO A 182 16.98 16.75 6.75
N ILE A 183 16.16 15.98 6.04
CA ILE A 183 15.80 14.63 6.48
C ILE A 183 17.11 13.82 6.56
N SER A 184 17.44 13.35 7.76
CA SER A 184 18.68 12.61 7.96
C SER A 184 18.63 11.24 7.29
N ASN A 185 19.80 10.71 6.89
CA ASN A 185 19.87 9.34 6.37
C ASN A 185 19.35 8.33 7.41
N ASP A 186 19.62 8.54 8.69
CA ASP A 186 19.18 7.65 9.75
C ASP A 186 17.65 7.69 9.94
N ASP A 187 17.00 8.86 9.83
CA ASP A 187 15.54 8.96 9.83
C ASP A 187 14.92 8.25 8.62
N MET A 188 15.54 8.36 7.46
CA MET A 188 15.15 7.64 6.24
C MET A 188 15.32 6.13 6.39
N LEU A 189 16.46 5.67 6.91
CA LEU A 189 16.76 4.27 7.17
C LEU A 189 15.82 3.70 8.24
N TYR A 190 15.51 4.47 9.28
CA TYR A 190 14.53 4.09 10.28
C TYR A 190 13.14 3.93 9.68
N THR A 191 12.69 4.92 8.91
CA THR A 191 11.42 4.83 8.19
C THR A 191 11.37 3.59 7.29
N LEU A 192 12.43 3.33 6.52
CA LEU A 192 12.55 2.13 5.68
C LEU A 192 12.44 0.84 6.51
N SER A 193 13.13 0.79 7.65
CA SER A 193 13.14 -0.39 8.54
C SER A 193 11.75 -0.74 9.05
N THR A 194 10.88 0.25 9.31
CA THR A 194 9.51 -0.03 9.75
C THR A 194 8.73 -0.81 8.69
N PHE A 195 8.90 -0.50 7.40
CA PHE A 195 8.26 -1.24 6.30
C PHE A 195 8.80 -2.66 6.13
N MET A 196 10.06 -2.91 6.50
CA MET A 196 10.66 -4.25 6.47
C MET A 196 10.19 -5.13 7.64
N LEU A 197 9.90 -4.53 8.80
CA LEU A 197 9.73 -5.26 10.06
C LEU A 197 8.28 -5.35 10.53
N GLU A 198 7.52 -4.25 10.46
CA GLU A 198 6.17 -4.19 11.00
C GLU A 198 5.19 -5.14 10.32
N PRO A 199 5.19 -5.35 8.98
CA PRO A 199 4.26 -6.30 8.37
C PRO A 199 4.35 -7.70 8.95
N VAL A 200 5.57 -8.20 9.22
CA VAL A 200 5.79 -9.52 9.84
C VAL A 200 5.16 -9.58 11.24
N LEU A 201 5.35 -8.54 12.06
CA LEU A 201 4.74 -8.46 13.39
C LEU A 201 3.22 -8.41 13.32
N TRP A 202 2.67 -7.72 12.33
CA TRP A 202 1.23 -7.60 12.11
C TRP A 202 0.59 -8.89 11.60
N TYR A 203 1.27 -9.67 10.76
CA TYR A 203 0.78 -11.00 10.37
C TYR A 203 0.62 -11.92 11.57
N LYS A 204 1.59 -11.92 12.49
CA LYS A 204 1.46 -12.66 13.75
C LYS A 204 0.35 -12.13 14.67
N LYS A 205 0.13 -10.82 14.69
CA LYS A 205 -0.83 -10.15 15.58
C LYS A 205 -2.28 -10.25 15.10
N ALA A 206 -2.52 -10.00 13.81
CA ALA A 206 -3.84 -9.80 13.22
C ALA A 206 -4.06 -10.63 11.94
N GLY A 207 -3.00 -11.23 11.41
CA GLY A 207 -3.09 -12.15 10.29
C GLY A 207 -3.80 -13.44 10.64
N TRP A 208 -4.25 -14.13 9.61
CA TRP A 208 -4.79 -15.48 9.76
C TRP A 208 -3.67 -16.54 9.85
N ARG A 209 -2.44 -16.16 9.52
CA ARG A 209 -1.19 -16.89 9.75
C ARG A 209 -0.01 -15.95 9.92
N ASP A 210 1.06 -16.46 10.51
CA ASP A 210 2.37 -15.79 10.56
C ASP A 210 3.07 -15.81 9.18
N ALA A 211 4.09 -14.97 9.04
CA ALA A 211 5.03 -15.07 7.93
C ALA A 211 5.97 -16.25 8.11
N THR A 212 6.33 -16.89 7.01
CA THR A 212 7.45 -17.83 7.00
C THR A 212 8.80 -17.08 6.97
N PRO A 213 9.92 -17.74 7.32
CA PRO A 213 11.24 -17.14 7.18
C PRO A 213 11.54 -16.66 5.75
N LEU A 214 11.11 -17.43 4.74
CA LEU A 214 11.23 -17.08 3.33
C LEU A 214 10.47 -15.79 2.99
N GLU A 215 9.22 -15.67 3.46
CA GLU A 215 8.38 -14.49 3.24
C GLU A 215 8.93 -13.25 3.96
N ALA A 216 9.48 -13.42 5.16
CA ALA A 216 10.12 -12.33 5.89
C ALA A 216 11.40 -11.83 5.17
N GLU A 217 12.23 -12.75 4.67
CA GLU A 217 13.42 -12.42 3.87
C GLU A 217 13.06 -11.74 2.54
N ALA A 218 11.96 -12.17 1.91
CA ALA A 218 11.45 -11.58 0.69
C ALA A 218 10.95 -10.14 0.91
N LEU A 219 10.16 -9.89 1.97
CA LEU A 219 9.74 -8.54 2.35
C LEU A 219 10.96 -7.64 2.63
N PHE A 220 11.93 -8.15 3.40
CA PHE A 220 13.18 -7.44 3.67
C PHE A 220 13.89 -7.07 2.36
N THR A 221 14.04 -8.02 1.43
CA THR A 221 14.72 -7.79 0.15
C THR A 221 14.00 -6.77 -0.73
N VAL A 222 12.67 -6.80 -0.79
CA VAL A 222 11.85 -5.82 -1.53
C VAL A 222 12.14 -4.41 -1.04
N PHE A 223 12.13 -4.21 0.28
CA PHE A 223 12.39 -2.89 0.86
C PHE A 223 13.88 -2.54 0.92
N TYR A 224 14.79 -3.52 0.96
CA TYR A 224 16.23 -3.29 0.85
C TYR A 224 16.56 -2.67 -0.50
N HIS A 225 16.03 -3.26 -1.58
CA HIS A 225 16.18 -2.71 -2.93
C HIS A 225 15.43 -1.39 -3.11
N SER A 226 14.27 -1.23 -2.46
CA SER A 226 13.56 0.07 -2.40
C SER A 226 14.42 1.16 -1.75
N GLY A 227 15.14 0.83 -0.67
CA GLY A 227 16.07 1.74 0.01
C GLY A 227 17.18 2.22 -0.91
N ARG A 228 17.74 1.31 -1.73
CA ARG A 228 18.72 1.67 -2.78
C ARG A 228 18.12 2.65 -3.79
N CYS A 229 16.88 2.42 -4.24
CA CYS A 229 16.16 3.31 -5.16
C CYS A 229 15.85 4.68 -4.55
N LEU A 230 15.69 4.73 -3.23
CA LEU A 230 15.48 5.96 -2.44
C LEU A 230 16.79 6.66 -2.03
N ASN A 231 17.94 6.19 -2.52
CA ASN A 231 19.27 6.69 -2.18
C ASN A 231 19.64 6.60 -0.69
N ILE A 232 18.99 5.73 0.08
CA ILE A 232 19.29 5.48 1.50
C ILE A 232 20.61 4.72 1.60
N LYS A 233 21.50 5.18 2.49
CA LYS A 233 22.84 4.63 2.70
C LYS A 233 22.88 3.73 3.92
N ASP A 234 23.87 2.84 3.93
CA ASP A 234 24.19 1.97 5.07
C ASP A 234 23.03 1.09 5.54
N VAL A 235 22.17 0.66 4.61
CA VAL A 235 21.10 -0.30 4.89
C VAL A 235 21.74 -1.64 5.30
N PRO A 236 21.45 -2.18 6.50
CA PRO A 236 21.97 -3.47 6.92
C PRO A 236 21.67 -4.57 5.90
N GLU A 237 22.64 -5.44 5.64
CA GLU A 237 22.54 -6.44 4.56
C GLU A 237 21.71 -7.68 4.95
N THR A 238 21.38 -7.83 6.24
CA THR A 238 20.61 -8.96 6.76
C THR A 238 19.40 -8.48 7.55
N LEU A 239 18.34 -9.29 7.59
CA LEU A 239 17.15 -9.02 8.38
C LEU A 239 17.47 -8.97 9.89
N GLU A 240 18.42 -9.78 10.36
CA GLU A 240 18.87 -9.79 11.76
C GLU A 240 19.54 -8.47 12.14
N ASP A 241 20.48 -8.00 11.31
CA ASP A 241 21.19 -6.74 11.57
C ASP A 241 20.25 -5.55 11.44
N MET A 242 19.28 -5.59 10.52
CA MET A 242 18.25 -4.58 10.40
C MET A 242 17.38 -4.48 11.67
N LYS A 243 16.97 -5.62 12.26
CA LYS A 243 16.23 -5.65 13.53
C LYS A 243 17.06 -5.03 14.67
N ALA A 244 18.33 -5.40 14.77
CA ALA A 244 19.23 -4.89 15.81
C ALA A 244 19.46 -3.38 15.67
N TRP A 245 19.67 -2.91 14.44
CA TRP A 245 19.84 -1.49 14.15
C TRP A 245 18.57 -0.70 14.50
N ALA A 246 17.39 -1.17 14.08
CA ALA A 246 16.12 -0.48 14.33
C ALA A 246 15.82 -0.39 15.83
N GLU A 247 16.06 -1.47 16.58
CA GLU A 247 15.90 -1.46 18.04
C GLU A 247 16.86 -0.47 18.72
N SER A 248 18.13 -0.42 18.29
CA SER A 248 19.09 0.56 18.81
C SER A 248 18.69 1.99 18.50
N TYR A 249 18.19 2.26 17.28
CA TYR A 249 17.71 3.57 16.86
C TYR A 249 16.52 4.02 17.73
N GLU A 250 15.53 3.15 17.91
CA GLU A 250 14.34 3.47 18.71
C GLU A 250 14.67 3.73 20.18
N GLN A 251 15.59 2.96 20.77
CA GLN A 251 16.02 3.18 22.16
C GLN A 251 16.61 4.58 22.36
N LYS A 252 17.30 5.11 21.36
CA LYS A 252 17.96 6.43 21.41
C LYS A 252 17.02 7.58 21.05
N HIS A 253 16.16 7.38 20.04
CA HIS A 253 15.44 8.48 19.38
C HIS A 253 13.92 8.50 19.62
N MET A 254 13.30 7.38 19.99
CA MET A 254 11.85 7.31 20.24
C MET A 254 11.51 7.77 21.66
N VAL A 255 11.60 9.09 21.86
CA VAL A 255 11.37 9.78 23.13
C VAL A 255 10.17 10.70 23.02
N PHE A 256 9.63 11.11 24.18
CA PHE A 256 8.52 12.05 24.20
C PHE A 256 8.92 13.42 23.63
N ALA A 257 8.07 13.97 22.76
CA ALA A 257 8.13 15.35 22.33
C ALA A 257 6.70 15.90 22.11
N PRO A 258 6.43 17.19 22.38
CA PRO A 258 5.12 17.79 22.13
C PRO A 258 4.64 17.62 20.69
N GLN A 259 5.57 17.71 19.73
CA GLN A 259 5.26 17.52 18.31
C GLN A 259 4.79 16.09 18.01
N ASN A 260 5.40 15.08 18.64
CA ASN A 260 4.97 13.69 18.49
C ASN A 260 3.53 13.52 18.97
N HIS A 261 3.17 14.16 20.09
CA HIS A 261 1.82 14.10 20.65
C HIS A 261 0.79 14.70 19.68
N GLU A 262 1.04 15.91 19.17
CA GLU A 262 0.15 16.61 18.25
C GLU A 262 -0.09 15.79 16.97
N VAL A 263 0.99 15.32 16.33
CA VAL A 263 0.90 14.45 15.15
C VAL A 263 0.10 13.17 15.45
N ALA A 264 0.33 12.57 16.61
CA ALA A 264 -0.32 11.33 16.96
C ALA A 264 -1.82 11.48 17.16
N VAL A 265 -2.27 12.55 17.84
CA VAL A 265 -3.69 12.82 18.03
C VAL A 265 -4.39 13.03 16.69
N GLU A 266 -3.81 13.83 15.79
CA GLU A 266 -4.35 14.04 14.45
C GLU A 266 -4.38 12.74 13.64
N THR A 267 -3.31 11.93 13.71
CA THR A 267 -3.24 10.65 13.02
C THR A 267 -4.28 9.65 13.54
N ILE A 268 -4.52 9.59 14.85
CA ILE A 268 -5.57 8.74 15.42
C ILE A 268 -6.95 9.20 14.95
N HIS A 269 -7.19 10.52 14.84
CA HIS A 269 -8.43 11.03 14.27
C HIS A 269 -8.60 10.67 12.80
N LEU A 270 -7.53 10.62 12.01
CA LEU A 270 -7.53 10.09 10.64
C LEU A 270 -7.84 8.59 10.61
N LEU A 271 -7.24 7.77 11.49
CA LEU A 271 -7.57 6.34 11.58
C LEU A 271 -9.03 6.09 11.99
N LEU A 272 -9.62 7.04 12.73
CA LEU A 272 -11.03 7.04 13.12
C LEU A 272 -11.91 7.85 12.15
N TYR A 273 -11.46 8.12 10.91
CA TYR A 273 -12.17 8.96 9.95
C TYR A 273 -13.61 8.48 9.69
N HIS A 274 -13.78 7.16 9.48
CA HIS A 274 -15.09 6.54 9.25
C HIS A 274 -15.92 6.33 10.53
N VAL A 275 -15.36 6.57 11.71
CA VAL A 275 -16.07 6.46 12.98
C VAL A 275 -16.82 7.79 13.23
N PRO A 276 -18.14 7.75 13.50
CA PRO A 276 -18.92 8.94 13.84
C PRO A 276 -18.26 9.74 14.96
N ARG A 277 -18.29 11.08 14.90
CA ARG A 277 -17.57 11.97 15.84
C ARG A 277 -17.87 11.63 17.31
N ALA A 278 -19.14 11.35 17.64
CA ALA A 278 -19.57 10.97 18.99
C ALA A 278 -18.93 9.67 19.51
N LEU A 279 -18.51 8.77 18.62
CA LEU A 279 -17.86 7.50 18.96
C LEU A 279 -16.32 7.59 18.93
N ARG A 280 -15.71 8.71 18.55
CA ARG A 280 -14.24 8.78 18.45
C ARG A 280 -13.55 8.66 19.81
N ALA A 281 -14.08 9.32 20.84
CA ALA A 281 -13.52 9.28 22.19
C ALA A 281 -13.44 7.84 22.76
N PRO A 282 -14.52 7.02 22.75
CA PRO A 282 -14.43 5.64 23.24
C PRO A 282 -13.56 4.71 22.37
N PHE A 283 -13.34 5.04 21.09
CA PHE A 283 -12.47 4.25 20.21
C PHE A 283 -10.99 4.66 20.28
N PHE A 284 -10.67 5.83 20.84
CA PHE A 284 -9.29 6.29 20.97
C PHE A 284 -8.40 5.31 21.74
N PRO A 285 -8.81 4.75 22.90
CA PRO A 285 -8.03 3.75 23.63
C PRO A 285 -7.79 2.46 22.84
N ILE A 286 -8.68 2.11 21.90
CA ILE A 286 -8.50 0.94 21.04
C ILE A 286 -7.29 1.16 20.13
N ILE A 287 -7.19 2.31 19.47
CA ILE A 287 -6.02 2.65 18.63
C ILE A 287 -4.76 2.72 19.49
N ALA A 288 -4.83 3.35 20.66
CA ALA A 288 -3.69 3.41 21.59
C ALA A 288 -3.21 2.01 22.02
N SER A 289 -4.10 1.02 22.14
CA SER A 289 -3.74 -0.37 22.46
C SER A 289 -3.06 -1.13 21.32
N LEU A 290 -3.11 -0.60 20.10
CA LEU A 290 -2.38 -1.17 18.97
C LEU A 290 -0.91 -0.75 18.95
N LEU A 291 -0.54 0.31 19.67
CA LEU A 291 0.81 0.86 19.74
C LEU A 291 1.68 0.12 20.75
N SER A 292 2.98 0.07 20.50
CA SER A 292 3.94 -0.42 21.49
C SER A 292 4.03 0.53 22.69
N ASP A 293 4.49 0.03 23.84
CA ASP A 293 4.65 0.88 25.02
C ASP A 293 5.64 2.03 24.81
N ARG A 294 6.73 1.79 24.07
CA ARG A 294 7.72 2.83 23.73
C ARG A 294 7.08 3.93 22.88
N LEU A 295 6.37 3.55 21.81
CA LEU A 295 5.72 4.50 20.91
C LEU A 295 4.63 5.30 21.63
N ARG A 296 3.80 4.63 22.42
CA ARG A 296 2.74 5.27 23.22
C ARG A 296 3.31 6.30 24.20
N LYS A 297 4.43 5.97 24.87
CA LYS A 297 5.16 6.89 25.76
C LYS A 297 5.77 8.06 24.98
N ALA A 298 6.33 7.81 23.80
CA ALA A 298 6.86 8.86 22.93
C ALA A 298 5.77 9.82 22.41
N PHE A 299 4.53 9.35 22.31
CA PHE A 299 3.37 10.19 22.05
C PHE A 299 2.77 10.84 23.30
N GLY A 300 3.20 10.47 24.52
CA GLY A 300 2.59 10.95 25.76
C GLY A 300 1.13 10.47 25.93
N LEU A 301 0.76 9.34 25.34
CA LEU A 301 -0.58 8.78 25.45
C LEU A 301 -0.71 7.91 26.71
N ALA A 302 -1.85 8.02 27.40
CA ALA A 302 -2.16 7.18 28.54
C ALA A 302 -2.19 5.69 28.16
N ALA A 303 -1.78 4.84 29.10
CA ALA A 303 -1.87 3.39 28.89
C ALA A 303 -3.35 2.98 28.79
N PRO A 304 -3.76 2.23 27.76
CA PRO A 304 -5.10 1.66 27.72
C PRO A 304 -5.26 0.66 28.86
N SER A 305 -6.49 0.51 29.36
CA SER A 305 -6.78 -0.52 30.37
C SER A 305 -6.48 -1.91 29.83
N ALA A 306 -6.08 -2.83 30.71
CA ALA A 306 -5.69 -4.20 30.32
C ALA A 306 -6.79 -4.94 29.56
N TRP A 307 -8.06 -4.68 29.87
CA TRP A 307 -9.20 -5.28 29.18
C TRP A 307 -9.38 -4.72 27.76
N VAL A 308 -9.07 -3.44 27.50
CA VAL A 308 -9.11 -2.87 26.14
C VAL A 308 -8.01 -3.51 25.29
N SER A 309 -6.79 -3.63 25.81
CA SER A 309 -5.68 -4.27 25.09
C SER A 309 -5.95 -5.74 24.80
N SER A 310 -6.47 -6.48 25.79
CA SER A 310 -6.82 -7.90 25.64
C SER A 310 -7.97 -8.11 24.66
N SER A 311 -9.04 -7.31 24.76
CA SER A 311 -10.19 -7.43 23.85
C SER A 311 -9.83 -7.03 22.41
N THR A 312 -9.02 -6.00 22.22
CA THR A 312 -8.51 -5.61 20.89
C THR A 312 -7.66 -6.71 20.27
N SER A 313 -6.76 -7.31 21.05
CA SER A 313 -5.93 -8.42 20.58
C SER A 313 -6.76 -9.66 20.23
N LEU A 314 -7.76 -9.99 21.06
CA LEU A 314 -8.69 -11.08 20.78
C LEU A 314 -9.53 -10.81 19.54
N ALA A 315 -10.03 -9.59 19.36
CA ALA A 315 -10.80 -9.20 18.18
C ALA A 315 -9.99 -9.33 16.89
N LEU A 316 -8.74 -8.87 16.88
CA LEU A 316 -7.85 -9.02 15.73
C LEU A 316 -7.59 -10.50 15.39
N ARG A 317 -7.32 -11.34 16.39
CA ARG A 317 -7.16 -12.79 16.19
C ARG A 317 -8.45 -13.43 15.69
N ALA A 318 -9.61 -13.05 16.23
CA ALA A 318 -10.90 -13.55 15.79
C ALA A 318 -11.17 -13.20 14.32
N VAL A 319 -10.82 -11.99 13.88
CA VAL A 319 -10.89 -11.60 12.46
C VAL A 319 -9.96 -12.47 11.60
N GLY A 320 -8.71 -12.70 12.03
CA GLY A 320 -7.78 -13.62 11.35
C GLY A 320 -8.35 -15.04 11.23
N THR A 321 -8.84 -15.61 12.33
CA THR A 321 -9.47 -16.93 12.34
C THR A 321 -10.72 -16.98 11.46
N PHE A 322 -11.52 -15.92 11.45
CA PHE A 322 -12.69 -15.84 10.57
C PHE A 322 -12.29 -15.87 9.09
N VAL A 323 -11.24 -15.14 8.72
CA VAL A 323 -10.70 -15.16 7.35
C VAL A 323 -10.16 -16.56 6.99
N LEU A 324 -9.49 -17.24 7.92
CA LEU A 324 -8.98 -18.59 7.72
C LEU A 324 -10.11 -19.61 7.45
N LEU A 325 -11.19 -19.53 8.23
CA LEU A 325 -12.22 -20.57 8.23
C LEU A 325 -13.33 -20.31 7.21
N PHE A 326 -13.72 -19.06 6.98
CA PHE A 326 -14.95 -18.74 6.25
C PHE A 326 -14.70 -18.00 4.91
N CYS A 327 -13.67 -17.16 4.82
CA CYS A 327 -13.41 -16.41 3.61
C CYS A 327 -12.70 -17.27 2.54
N ALA A 328 -13.23 -17.29 1.32
CA ALA A 328 -12.59 -17.99 0.20
C ALA A 328 -11.14 -17.49 -0.03
N PRO A 329 -10.21 -18.39 -0.40
CA PRO A 329 -8.92 -18.01 -0.94
C PRO A 329 -9.12 -17.09 -2.16
N ARG A 330 -8.21 -16.14 -2.37
CA ARG A 330 -8.29 -15.21 -3.51
C ARG A 330 -7.66 -15.84 -4.73
N SER A 331 -8.36 -15.79 -5.86
CA SER A 331 -7.80 -16.09 -7.18
C SER A 331 -7.26 -14.86 -7.90
N LYS A 332 -7.66 -13.66 -7.45
CA LYS A 332 -7.20 -12.37 -7.98
C LYS A 332 -6.54 -11.55 -6.89
N PRO A 333 -5.39 -10.90 -7.17
CA PRO A 333 -4.72 -10.02 -6.23
C PRO A 333 -5.62 -8.84 -5.82
N LYS A 334 -5.59 -8.49 -4.54
CA LYS A 334 -6.24 -7.29 -4.01
C LYS A 334 -5.18 -6.24 -3.69
N THR A 335 -5.00 -5.29 -4.59
CA THR A 335 -3.99 -4.21 -4.52
C THR A 335 -4.64 -2.84 -4.51
N LEU A 336 -4.03 -1.85 -3.83
CA LEU A 336 -4.56 -0.47 -3.84
C LEU A 336 -4.50 0.10 -5.25
N LEU A 337 -3.43 -0.21 -5.97
CA LEU A 337 -3.21 0.26 -7.33
C LEU A 337 -3.78 -0.73 -8.34
N PRO A 338 -4.28 -0.23 -9.49
CA PRO A 338 -4.81 -1.08 -10.54
C PRO A 338 -3.75 -1.93 -11.21
N LEU A 339 -4.13 -3.17 -11.51
CA LEU A 339 -3.38 -4.15 -12.29
C LEU A 339 -4.09 -4.28 -13.65
N GLY A 340 -3.34 -4.22 -14.76
CA GLY A 340 -3.94 -4.26 -16.10
C GLY A 340 -4.65 -2.96 -16.49
N THR A 341 -5.81 -3.04 -17.12
CA THR A 341 -6.63 -1.91 -17.62
C THR A 341 -7.77 -1.52 -16.68
N ASP A 342 -8.07 -2.33 -15.66
CA ASP A 342 -9.12 -2.04 -14.69
C ASP A 342 -8.81 -0.73 -13.95
N ASN A 343 -9.79 0.17 -13.83
CA ASN A 343 -9.62 1.49 -13.20
C ASN A 343 -8.51 2.36 -13.84
N ILE A 344 -8.18 2.13 -15.11
CA ILE A 344 -7.37 3.04 -15.93
C ILE A 344 -8.29 3.72 -16.95
N LEU A 345 -8.36 5.04 -16.89
CA LEU A 345 -8.90 5.84 -17.99
C LEU A 345 -7.82 5.90 -19.06
N ASP A 346 -7.98 5.16 -20.16
CA ASP A 346 -7.29 5.51 -21.39
C ASP A 346 -8.00 6.71 -22.03
N GLY A 347 -7.29 7.51 -22.81
CA GLY A 347 -7.88 8.67 -23.48
C GLY A 347 -8.94 8.36 -24.55
N SER A 348 -9.48 7.13 -24.58
CA SER A 348 -10.62 6.74 -25.40
C SER A 348 -11.97 6.92 -24.68
N VAL A 349 -11.95 7.21 -23.36
CA VAL A 349 -13.18 7.47 -22.61
C VAL A 349 -13.74 8.83 -23.00
N ASP A 350 -14.74 8.77 -23.88
CA ASP A 350 -15.63 9.84 -24.29
C ASP A 350 -16.08 10.63 -23.06
N MET A 351 -15.50 11.82 -22.83
CA MET A 351 -16.13 12.84 -22.00
C MET A 351 -17.37 13.27 -22.78
N GLY A 352 -18.43 12.48 -22.66
CA GLY A 352 -19.65 12.57 -23.47
C GLY A 352 -20.47 13.81 -23.16
N ILE A 353 -19.85 14.92 -22.76
CA ILE A 353 -20.40 16.26 -22.58
C ILE A 353 -19.30 17.27 -22.92
N CYS A 354 -19.48 18.06 -23.98
CA CYS A 354 -18.60 19.17 -24.30
C CYS A 354 -18.65 20.24 -23.19
N PRO A 355 -17.53 20.67 -22.60
CA PRO A 355 -17.52 21.65 -21.50
C PRO A 355 -17.95 23.06 -21.92
N ALA A 356 -17.88 23.40 -23.21
CA ALA A 356 -18.31 24.69 -23.74
C ALA A 356 -19.81 24.74 -24.10
N SER A 357 -20.39 23.62 -24.59
CA SER A 357 -21.76 23.59 -25.12
C SER A 357 -22.72 22.65 -24.39
N GLY A 358 -22.22 21.81 -23.46
CA GLY A 358 -23.02 20.79 -22.78
C GLY A 358 -23.50 19.65 -23.70
N ALA A 359 -23.11 19.63 -24.97
CA ALA A 359 -23.58 18.65 -25.95
C ALA A 359 -22.98 17.26 -25.68
N LYS A 360 -23.82 16.23 -25.72
CA LYS A 360 -23.38 14.83 -25.60
C LYS A 360 -22.98 14.29 -26.96
N ALA A 361 -21.91 13.48 -26.99
CA ALA A 361 -21.48 12.80 -28.22
C ALA A 361 -22.59 11.89 -28.80
N ALA A 362 -23.43 11.33 -27.93
CA ALA A 362 -24.59 10.52 -28.30
C ALA A 362 -25.70 11.29 -29.05
N ASP A 363 -25.71 12.63 -29.00
CA ASP A 363 -26.76 13.45 -29.63
C ASP A 363 -26.47 13.76 -31.11
N GLY A 364 -25.36 13.25 -31.68
CA GLY A 364 -24.99 13.49 -33.08
C GLY A 364 -24.68 14.96 -33.44
N ARG A 365 -24.53 15.83 -32.44
CA ARG A 365 -24.27 17.26 -32.63
C ARG A 365 -22.78 17.56 -32.64
N VAL A 366 -22.29 18.20 -33.71
CA VAL A 366 -20.89 18.64 -33.85
C VAL A 366 -20.67 19.92 -33.04
N CYS A 367 -19.52 20.03 -32.37
CA CYS A 367 -19.16 21.21 -31.58
C CYS A 367 -19.03 22.46 -32.48
N PRO A 368 -19.72 23.57 -32.17
CA PRO A 368 -19.66 24.79 -32.96
C PRO A 368 -18.35 25.60 -32.76
N VAL A 369 -17.54 25.24 -31.76
CA VAL A 369 -16.23 25.87 -31.50
C VAL A 369 -15.15 24.99 -32.09
N GLY A 370 -14.84 25.22 -33.38
CA GLY A 370 -13.72 24.62 -34.08
C GLY A 370 -14.11 23.43 -34.96
N GLY A 371 -14.52 23.74 -36.19
CA GLY A 371 -14.38 22.80 -37.30
C GLY A 371 -12.90 22.60 -37.57
N GLU A 372 -12.35 21.49 -37.08
CA GLU A 372 -11.23 20.77 -37.68
C GLU A 372 -11.21 19.39 -37.04
N GLU A 373 -11.14 18.38 -37.88
CA GLU A 373 -10.91 16.98 -37.54
C GLU A 373 -9.46 16.81 -37.01
N LYS A 374 -9.06 17.60 -36.01
CA LYS A 374 -7.79 17.41 -35.31
C LYS A 374 -7.91 16.08 -34.61
N ALA A 375 -7.14 15.11 -35.11
CA ALA A 375 -6.82 13.85 -34.47
C ALA A 375 -7.00 13.96 -32.95
N ARG A 376 -7.99 13.25 -32.40
CA ARG A 376 -8.21 13.12 -30.96
C ARG A 376 -6.85 12.85 -30.32
N LYS A 377 -6.22 13.86 -29.69
CA LYS A 377 -5.00 13.65 -28.92
C LYS A 377 -5.39 12.69 -27.81
N ALA A 378 -5.00 11.42 -27.94
CA ALA A 378 -5.22 10.42 -26.90
C ALA A 378 -4.68 11.00 -25.59
N SER A 379 -5.57 11.31 -24.64
CA SER A 379 -5.12 11.75 -23.34
C SER A 379 -4.35 10.60 -22.68
N LYS A 380 -3.23 10.94 -22.03
CA LYS A 380 -2.38 9.96 -21.37
C LYS A 380 -3.20 9.17 -20.35
N PRO A 381 -2.96 7.85 -20.19
CA PRO A 381 -3.75 7.06 -19.27
C PRO A 381 -3.57 7.52 -17.84
N ARG A 382 -4.68 7.54 -17.10
CA ARG A 382 -4.75 7.95 -15.69
C ARG A 382 -5.42 6.86 -14.88
N SER A 383 -5.00 6.69 -13.63
CA SER A 383 -5.46 5.59 -12.78
C SER A 383 -6.34 6.09 -11.65
N TYR A 384 -7.25 5.22 -11.20
CA TYR A 384 -7.98 5.34 -9.95
C TYR A 384 -7.53 4.25 -8.99
N PRO A 385 -7.41 4.55 -7.68
CA PRO A 385 -7.13 3.50 -6.71
C PRO A 385 -8.35 2.57 -6.61
N ASN A 386 -8.11 1.28 -6.39
CA ASN A 386 -9.16 0.26 -6.33
C ASN A 386 -10.10 0.44 -5.12
N TRP A 387 -9.66 1.17 -4.11
CA TRP A 387 -10.47 1.61 -2.98
C TRP A 387 -9.92 2.91 -2.42
N VAL A 388 -10.51 3.34 -1.31
CA VAL A 388 -10.35 4.68 -0.76
C VAL A 388 -9.70 4.61 0.59
N GLU A 389 -8.64 5.41 0.74
CA GLU A 389 -8.07 5.73 2.04
C GLU A 389 -8.75 6.96 2.66
N ASN A 390 -8.24 7.47 3.78
CA ASN A 390 -8.89 8.49 4.62
C ASN A 390 -9.45 9.72 3.87
N GLU A 391 -8.99 10.03 2.65
CA GLU A 391 -9.62 11.00 1.76
C GLU A 391 -9.86 10.45 0.33
N PRO A 392 -11.09 10.58 -0.23
CA PRO A 392 -11.42 10.13 -1.59
C PRO A 392 -10.94 11.10 -2.69
N ILE A 393 -9.69 11.57 -2.63
CA ILE A 393 -9.14 12.61 -3.52
C ILE A 393 -9.28 12.21 -5.00
N TYR A 394 -9.01 10.93 -5.30
CA TYR A 394 -9.09 10.41 -6.67
C TYR A 394 -10.43 9.81 -7.04
N MET A 395 -11.43 9.81 -6.17
CA MET A 395 -12.59 8.96 -6.43
C MET A 395 -13.69 9.70 -7.16
N PRO A 396 -14.22 9.13 -8.26
CA PRO A 396 -15.40 9.65 -8.90
C PRO A 396 -16.60 9.53 -7.95
N SER A 397 -17.63 10.34 -8.16
CA SER A 397 -18.86 10.27 -7.37
C SER A 397 -19.43 8.85 -7.31
N ALA A 398 -19.85 8.44 -6.11
CA ALA A 398 -20.48 7.14 -5.93
C ALA A 398 -21.69 7.00 -6.85
N ALA A 399 -21.79 5.86 -7.54
CA ALA A 399 -22.90 5.59 -8.46
C ALA A 399 -24.24 5.72 -7.73
N PRO A 400 -25.21 6.50 -8.27
CA PRO A 400 -26.53 6.66 -7.65
C PRO A 400 -27.17 5.31 -7.33
N GLY A 401 -27.67 5.14 -6.10
CA GLY A 401 -28.32 3.90 -5.65
C GLY A 401 -27.36 2.79 -5.17
N SER A 402 -26.05 2.93 -5.32
CA SER A 402 -25.09 1.97 -4.73
C SER A 402 -25.13 1.98 -3.19
N LEU A 403 -24.70 0.88 -2.56
CA LEU A 403 -24.58 0.80 -1.09
C LEU A 403 -23.74 1.94 -0.53
N ARG A 404 -22.66 2.32 -1.22
CA ARG A 404 -21.82 3.45 -0.84
C ARG A 404 -22.56 4.78 -0.97
N TYR A 405 -23.28 5.00 -2.06
CA TYR A 405 -24.08 6.21 -2.27
C TYR A 405 -25.11 6.40 -1.15
N LEU A 406 -25.81 5.34 -0.76
CA LEU A 406 -26.77 5.35 0.34
C LEU A 406 -26.07 5.62 1.68
N TRP A 407 -24.96 4.93 1.96
CA TRP A 407 -24.17 5.15 3.19
C TRP A 407 -23.66 6.59 3.30
N GLU A 408 -23.16 7.17 2.20
CA GLU A 408 -22.67 8.56 2.17
C GLU A 408 -23.77 9.59 2.42
N ARG A 409 -25.01 9.31 2.02
CA ARG A 409 -26.15 10.19 2.28
C ARG A 409 -26.52 10.24 3.76
N VAL A 410 -26.33 9.13 4.48
CA VAL A 410 -26.73 9.00 5.89
C VAL A 410 -25.59 9.38 6.84
N PHE A 411 -24.35 8.97 6.57
CA PHE A 411 -23.26 9.04 7.54
C PHE A 411 -22.11 9.98 7.15
N VAL A 412 -22.12 10.54 5.94
CA VAL A 412 -21.01 11.38 5.44
C VAL A 412 -21.49 12.78 5.09
N ALA A 413 -20.82 13.78 5.66
CA ALA A 413 -21.08 15.18 5.34
C ALA A 413 -20.87 15.45 3.84
N PRO A 414 -21.70 16.28 3.17
CA PRO A 414 -21.65 16.50 1.72
C PRO A 414 -20.26 16.83 1.16
N GLU A 415 -19.48 17.62 1.88
CA GLU A 415 -18.12 18.02 1.54
C GLU A 415 -17.12 16.86 1.58
N ASN A 416 -17.41 15.79 2.31
CA ASN A 416 -16.56 14.61 2.50
C ASN A 416 -16.89 13.45 1.55
N ARG A 417 -17.91 13.59 0.71
CA ARG A 417 -18.40 12.53 -0.19
C ARG A 417 -17.51 12.34 -1.42
N TYR A 418 -17.66 11.21 -2.10
CA TYR A 418 -16.92 10.94 -3.33
C TYR A 418 -17.32 11.95 -4.43
N GLY A 419 -16.31 12.46 -5.14
CA GLY A 419 -16.51 13.51 -6.13
C GLY A 419 -17.07 14.84 -5.56
N ALA A 420 -16.99 15.08 -4.25
CA ALA A 420 -17.31 16.37 -3.67
C ALA A 420 -16.39 17.48 -4.21
N ARG A 421 -16.85 18.73 -4.25
CA ARG A 421 -16.14 19.86 -4.89
C ARG A 421 -14.70 20.03 -4.41
N ARG A 422 -14.42 19.75 -3.14
CA ARG A 422 -13.05 19.80 -2.57
C ARG A 422 -12.09 18.76 -3.17
N PHE A 423 -12.60 17.74 -3.85
CA PHE A 423 -11.88 16.66 -4.51
C PHE A 423 -12.09 16.65 -6.04
N THR A 424 -13.04 17.43 -6.58
CA THR A 424 -13.52 17.27 -7.98
C THR A 424 -12.48 17.39 -9.09
N ALA A 425 -11.39 18.12 -8.91
CA ALA A 425 -10.37 18.25 -9.95
C ALA A 425 -9.58 16.94 -10.12
N ALA A 426 -9.06 16.41 -9.02
CA ALA A 426 -8.33 15.14 -8.99
C ALA A 426 -9.26 13.92 -9.16
N GLY A 427 -10.45 13.94 -8.54
CA GLY A 427 -11.37 12.81 -8.53
C GLY A 427 -12.07 12.52 -9.87
N LYS A 428 -12.11 13.50 -10.79
CA LYS A 428 -12.66 13.31 -12.14
C LYS A 428 -11.63 12.86 -13.17
N GLN A 429 -10.34 13.09 -12.89
CA GLN A 429 -9.25 12.83 -13.83
C GLN A 429 -8.39 11.65 -13.39
N GLY A 430 -8.48 11.18 -12.14
CA GLY A 430 -7.56 10.20 -11.59
C GLY A 430 -6.16 10.76 -11.41
N TYR A 431 -5.18 9.90 -11.17
CA TYR A 431 -3.78 10.29 -10.99
C TYR A 431 -2.86 9.68 -12.04
N ARG A 432 -1.71 10.33 -12.19
CA ARG A 432 -0.49 9.70 -12.69
C ARG A 432 0.54 9.71 -11.57
N ILE A 433 1.42 8.71 -11.54
CA ILE A 433 2.32 8.49 -10.39
C ILE A 433 3.29 9.67 -10.23
N GLU A 434 3.75 10.24 -11.34
CA GLU A 434 4.62 11.41 -11.34
C GLU A 434 3.94 12.69 -10.84
N GLU A 435 2.62 12.70 -10.75
CA GLU A 435 1.82 13.83 -10.26
C GLU A 435 1.46 13.68 -8.78
N ALA A 436 1.51 12.46 -8.22
CA ALA A 436 1.15 12.20 -6.83
C ALA A 436 2.06 12.99 -5.87
N GLY A 437 1.46 13.62 -4.87
CA GLY A 437 2.15 14.40 -3.85
C GLY A 437 1.26 15.50 -3.24
N PRO A 438 1.85 16.36 -2.40
CA PRO A 438 1.14 17.48 -1.80
C PRO A 438 0.49 18.39 -2.85
N ARG A 439 -0.68 18.94 -2.51
CA ARG A 439 -1.42 19.86 -3.39
C ARG A 439 -0.54 21.00 -3.88
N GLY A 440 -0.61 21.29 -5.17
CA GLY A 440 0.18 22.33 -5.83
C GLY A 440 1.56 21.88 -6.31
N LEU A 441 1.97 20.63 -6.04
CA LEU A 441 3.24 20.07 -6.54
C LEU A 441 3.04 19.09 -7.69
N GLU A 442 1.81 18.88 -8.18
CA GLU A 442 1.46 17.85 -9.16
C GLU A 442 2.31 17.96 -10.44
N ASN A 443 2.59 19.18 -10.89
CA ASN A 443 3.42 19.42 -12.08
C ASN A 443 4.85 19.85 -11.76
N ALA A 444 5.24 19.88 -10.48
CA ALA A 444 6.56 20.33 -10.07
C ALA A 444 7.62 19.27 -10.36
N GLY A 445 8.76 19.69 -10.91
CA GLY A 445 9.94 18.83 -11.10
C GLY A 445 9.78 17.73 -12.14
N GLN A 446 8.81 17.79 -13.06
CA GLN A 446 8.54 16.70 -14.01
C GLN A 446 9.78 16.21 -14.78
N LYS A 447 10.63 17.13 -15.27
CA LYS A 447 11.87 16.77 -15.96
C LYS A 447 12.88 16.07 -15.04
N GLU A 448 13.00 16.54 -13.80
CA GLU A 448 13.90 15.93 -12.80
C GLU A 448 13.41 14.53 -12.40
N VAL A 449 12.10 14.38 -12.19
CA VAL A 449 11.47 13.10 -11.90
C VAL A 449 11.64 12.14 -13.07
N LEU A 450 11.49 12.59 -14.32
CA LEU A 450 11.71 11.76 -15.51
C LEU A 450 13.15 11.24 -15.57
N LEU A 451 14.13 12.15 -15.49
CA LEU A 451 15.55 11.78 -15.59
C LEU A 451 15.96 10.79 -14.51
N GLU A 452 15.50 10.99 -13.27
CA GLU A 452 15.76 10.06 -12.17
C GLU A 452 15.01 8.74 -12.36
N ALA A 453 13.77 8.75 -12.86
CA ALA A 453 13.02 7.55 -13.13
C ALA A 453 13.68 6.69 -14.22
N GLU A 454 14.17 7.30 -15.30
CA GLU A 454 14.91 6.62 -16.37
C GLU A 454 16.24 6.04 -15.87
N ARG A 455 16.94 6.79 -15.00
CA ARG A 455 18.17 6.32 -14.35
C ARG A 455 17.90 5.07 -13.50
N ILE A 456 16.91 5.12 -12.61
CA ILE A 456 16.58 4.00 -11.72
C ILE A 456 16.04 2.80 -12.54
N HIS A 457 15.20 3.05 -13.54
CA HIS A 457 14.64 2.03 -14.43
C HIS A 457 15.70 1.33 -15.31
N GLY A 458 16.82 1.99 -15.57
CA GLY A 458 17.90 1.50 -16.43
C GLY A 458 17.55 1.58 -17.91
N GLY A 459 16.91 2.68 -18.33
CA GLY A 459 16.54 2.93 -19.72
C GLY A 459 15.42 3.98 -19.89
N PRO A 460 15.15 4.42 -21.12
CA PRO A 460 14.14 5.43 -21.40
C PRO A 460 12.73 4.91 -21.10
N ILE A 461 11.88 5.76 -20.50
CA ILE A 461 10.49 5.40 -20.20
C ILE A 461 9.63 5.68 -21.44
N ARG A 462 9.10 4.62 -22.05
CA ARG A 462 8.34 4.69 -23.30
C ARG A 462 6.89 4.22 -23.13
N GLY A 463 6.07 4.49 -24.15
CA GLY A 463 4.69 4.03 -24.24
C GLY A 463 3.75 4.77 -23.30
N LYS A 464 2.75 4.04 -22.78
CA LYS A 464 1.62 4.62 -22.01
C LYS A 464 2.00 5.44 -20.77
N TRP A 465 3.21 5.22 -20.24
CA TRP A 465 3.70 5.88 -19.03
C TRP A 465 4.75 6.96 -19.29
N ALA A 466 5.05 7.26 -20.56
CA ALA A 466 5.95 8.36 -20.91
C ALA A 466 5.42 9.73 -20.43
N PHE A 467 6.36 10.63 -20.11
CA PHE A 467 6.06 11.97 -19.61
C PHE A 467 5.79 12.96 -20.75
N GLU A 468 6.19 12.64 -21.97
CA GLU A 468 5.86 13.35 -23.20
C GLU A 468 4.95 12.47 -24.07
N ALA A 469 4.14 13.08 -24.93
CA ALA A 469 3.12 12.40 -25.74
C ALA A 469 3.65 12.01 -27.12
#